data_AF-A0A2I0NYE4-F1
#
_entry.id   AF-A0A2I0NYE4-F1
#
_cell.length_a   1.000
_cell.length_b   1.000
_cell.length_c   1.000
_cell.angle_alpha   90.00
_cell.angle_beta   90.00
_cell.angle_gamma   90.00
#
_symmetry.space_group_name_H-M   'P 1'
#
loop_
_entity.id
_entity.type
_entity.pdbx_description
1 polymer ?
#
loop_
_entity_poly.entity_id
_entity_poly.type
_entity_poly.pdbx_seq_one_letter_code
_entity_poly.pdbx_strand_id
1 'polypeptide(L)'
;IRTYITPQKVKKWVGGRTEGVGNVVAALLGIPTPFCSCSAVPLFIGFVESGVPLGITFSFLIASPLINEIAVAMLFALFGWQIALLYIVSGLIIAIVAGIIIGRLHLEGQVEDFVWKCKMYEAADKPMTGKDRINFGISESRSITLKVLPYIIIGIAIGAVIHGYAPADFLVNIAGPGNPLAVPIAVLIGVPLYSNAAGMIPIMEVLTAKGMAMGTALAFMMSVIGLSLPEMIILRKVIKFKLLAVFAGILFISFTLTGYLFNMILG
;
A
#
# COMPACT_ATOMS: atom_id res chain seq x y z
N ILE A 1 15.13 -9.13 10.42
CA ILE A 1 14.85 -7.68 10.41
C ILE A 1 14.42 -7.18 11.80
N ARG A 2 13.35 -7.72 12.42
CA ARG A 2 12.94 -7.38 13.80
C ARG A 2 14.01 -7.54 14.88
N THR A 3 15.01 -8.41 14.66
CA THR A 3 16.16 -8.66 15.55
C THR A 3 17.34 -7.72 15.38
N TYR A 4 17.39 -6.94 14.27
CA TYR A 4 18.50 -6.02 13.97
C TYR A 4 18.04 -4.56 13.97
N ILE A 5 16.80 -4.31 13.55
CA ILE A 5 16.17 -2.98 13.54
C ILE A 5 15.22 -2.91 14.73
N THR A 6 15.75 -2.44 15.85
CA THR A 6 14.95 -2.15 17.04
C THR A 6 14.07 -0.94 16.76
N PRO A 7 12.79 -0.95 17.13
CA PRO A 7 11.90 0.20 16.92
C PRO A 7 12.41 1.51 17.57
N GLN A 8 13.26 1.42 18.60
CA GLN A 8 13.96 2.57 19.19
C GLN A 8 14.95 3.26 18.21
N LYS A 9 15.63 2.52 17.33
CA LYS A 9 16.50 3.11 16.28
C LYS A 9 15.65 3.82 15.22
N VAL A 10 14.51 3.25 14.85
CA VAL A 10 13.53 3.87 13.95
C VAL A 10 12.94 5.14 14.60
N LYS A 11 12.56 5.09 15.87
CA LYS A 11 12.11 6.26 16.65
C LYS A 11 13.18 7.36 16.70
N LYS A 12 14.45 7.02 16.89
CA LYS A 12 15.54 8.01 16.93
C LYS A 12 15.86 8.60 15.55
N TRP A 13 15.66 7.83 14.48
CA TRP A 13 15.83 8.29 13.09
C TRP A 13 14.67 9.14 12.58
N VAL A 14 13.44 8.81 13.01
CA VAL A 14 12.20 9.34 12.44
C VAL A 14 11.46 10.28 13.40
N GLY A 15 11.42 9.97 14.69
CA GLY A 15 10.67 10.70 15.72
C GLY A 15 11.30 12.00 16.24
N GLY A 16 12.53 12.33 15.83
CA GLY A 16 13.17 13.62 16.12
C GLY A 16 13.04 14.65 14.99
N ARG A 17 12.36 14.32 13.89
CA ARG A 17 12.25 15.17 12.70
C ARG A 17 10.87 15.82 12.63
N THR A 18 10.81 17.04 12.11
CA THR A 18 9.55 17.78 11.87
C THR A 18 8.62 17.01 10.93
N GLU A 19 7.30 17.25 11.06
CA GLU A 19 6.20 16.56 10.37
C GLU A 19 6.20 16.62 8.82
N GLY A 20 7.29 17.01 8.17
CA GLY A 20 7.49 16.87 6.71
C GLY A 20 8.65 15.94 6.39
N VAL A 21 9.81 16.17 7.03
CA VAL A 21 11.02 15.39 6.79
C VAL A 21 10.83 13.94 7.25
N GLY A 22 10.10 13.70 8.33
CA GLY A 22 9.76 12.35 8.78
C GLY A 22 8.95 11.57 7.74
N ASN A 23 7.97 12.21 7.09
CA ASN A 23 7.13 11.60 6.06
C ASN A 23 7.94 11.22 4.80
N VAL A 24 8.84 12.11 4.36
CA VAL A 24 9.73 11.83 3.21
C VAL A 24 10.63 10.63 3.50
N VAL A 25 11.26 10.60 4.66
CA VAL A 25 12.14 9.49 5.07
C VAL A 25 11.35 8.18 5.15
N ALA A 26 10.16 8.21 5.74
CA ALA A 26 9.30 7.05 5.85
C ALA A 26 8.84 6.53 4.48
N ALA A 27 8.43 7.41 3.56
CA ALA A 27 8.07 7.03 2.21
C ALA A 27 9.25 6.38 1.47
N LEU A 28 10.44 6.99 1.54
CA LEU A 28 11.66 6.45 0.93
C LEU A 28 12.09 5.11 1.52
N LEU A 29 11.90 4.91 2.83
CA LEU A 29 12.15 3.62 3.47
C LEU A 29 11.14 2.55 3.06
N GLY A 30 9.93 2.92 2.66
CA GLY A 30 8.90 2.00 2.18
C GLY A 30 9.26 1.33 0.85
N ILE A 31 9.89 2.07 -0.07
CA ILE A 31 10.23 1.62 -1.42
C ILE A 31 11.07 0.32 -1.43
N PRO A 32 12.22 0.22 -0.73
CA PRO A 32 13.04 -1.00 -0.74
C PRO A 32 12.48 -2.11 0.16
N THR A 33 11.37 -1.87 0.88
CA THR A 33 10.76 -2.86 1.76
C THR A 33 9.29 -3.06 1.39
N PRO A 34 8.99 -3.69 0.24
CA PRO A 34 7.62 -3.89 -0.21
C PRO A 34 6.91 -4.88 0.70
N PHE A 35 6.24 -4.36 1.72
CA PHE A 35 5.36 -5.13 2.57
C PHE A 35 4.00 -5.26 1.88
N CYS A 36 3.54 -6.50 1.75
CA CYS A 36 2.16 -6.80 1.37
C CYS A 36 1.17 -6.29 2.41
N SER A 37 -0.10 -6.16 2.01
CA SER A 37 -1.23 -5.91 2.92
C SER A 37 -1.28 -6.86 4.12
N CYS A 38 -0.77 -8.09 3.98
CA CYS A 38 -0.61 -9.05 5.07
C CYS A 38 0.32 -8.61 6.21
N SER A 39 1.34 -7.81 5.90
CA SER A 39 2.35 -7.36 6.87
C SER A 39 2.11 -5.92 7.36
N ALA A 40 1.18 -5.19 6.75
CA ALA A 40 0.89 -3.81 7.05
C ALA A 40 0.42 -3.59 8.50
N VAL A 41 -0.49 -4.44 9.01
CA VAL A 41 -1.03 -4.29 10.37
C VAL A 41 0.01 -4.49 11.48
N PRO A 42 0.80 -5.58 11.49
CA PRO A 42 1.84 -5.75 12.51
C PRO A 42 2.91 -4.64 12.47
N LEU A 43 3.15 -4.03 11.31
CA LEU A 43 4.06 -2.89 11.18
C LEU A 43 3.43 -1.61 11.70
N PHE A 44 2.16 -1.34 11.36
CA PHE A 44 1.41 -0.21 11.87
C PHE A 44 1.40 -0.20 13.40
N ILE A 45 1.02 -1.33 14.01
CA ILE A 45 1.01 -1.51 15.47
C ILE A 45 2.41 -1.22 16.03
N GLY A 46 3.46 -1.82 15.46
CA GLY A 46 4.83 -1.61 15.93
C GLY A 46 5.31 -0.16 15.83
N PHE A 47 4.92 0.59 14.79
CA PHE A 47 5.29 2.00 14.64
C PHE A 47 4.54 2.89 15.64
N VAL A 48 3.23 2.69 15.80
CA VAL A 48 2.40 3.45 16.73
C VAL A 48 2.81 3.18 18.18
N GLU A 49 3.04 1.92 18.57
CA GLU A 49 3.55 1.56 19.91
C GLU A 49 4.91 2.20 20.21
N SER A 50 5.75 2.37 19.18
CA SER A 50 7.06 2.99 19.33
C SER A 50 6.99 4.52 19.49
N GLY A 51 5.78 5.09 19.40
CA GLY A 51 5.54 6.53 19.45
C GLY A 51 5.95 7.24 18.16
N VAL A 52 5.96 6.55 17.02
CA VAL A 52 6.10 7.21 15.72
C VAL A 52 4.79 7.94 15.40
N PRO A 53 4.82 9.23 15.03
CA PRO A 53 3.63 9.97 14.64
C PRO A 53 2.80 9.24 13.59
N LEU A 54 1.48 9.34 13.71
CA LEU A 54 0.52 8.61 12.87
C LEU A 54 0.72 8.94 11.38
N GLY A 55 0.91 10.22 11.04
CA GLY A 55 1.15 10.66 9.66
C GLY A 55 2.36 9.98 9.02
N ILE A 56 3.47 9.89 9.76
CA ILE A 56 4.71 9.26 9.28
C ILE A 56 4.52 7.76 9.04
N THR A 57 3.75 7.11 9.90
CA THR A 57 3.38 5.70 9.74
C THR A 57 2.58 5.50 8.46
N PHE A 58 1.59 6.36 8.17
CA PHE A 58 0.81 6.28 6.94
C PHE A 58 1.64 6.57 5.67
N SER A 59 2.59 7.50 5.69
CA SER A 59 3.49 7.69 4.55
C SER A 59 4.28 6.42 4.21
N PHE A 60 4.80 5.71 5.22
CA PHE A 60 5.45 4.43 5.00
C PHE A 60 4.47 3.36 4.47
N LEU A 61 3.30 3.23 5.11
CA LEU A 61 2.29 2.23 4.76
C LEU A 61 1.74 2.39 3.35
N ILE A 62 1.61 3.63 2.86
CA ILE A 62 1.14 3.91 1.49
C ILE A 62 2.27 3.65 0.50
N ALA A 63 3.49 4.12 0.77
CA ALA A 63 4.60 3.98 -0.17
C ALA A 63 5.01 2.52 -0.41
N SER A 64 5.00 1.70 0.65
CA SER A 64 5.46 0.29 0.64
C SER A 64 4.75 -0.62 -0.39
N PRO A 65 3.41 -0.72 -0.43
CA PRO A 65 2.71 -1.53 -1.42
C PRO A 65 2.64 -0.83 -2.79
N LEU A 66 2.61 0.51 -2.80
CA LEU A 66 2.40 1.29 -4.02
C LEU A 66 3.67 1.33 -4.88
N ILE A 67 4.85 1.55 -4.30
CA ILE A 67 6.11 1.59 -5.04
C ILE A 67 6.94 0.36 -4.70
N ASN A 68 6.91 -0.63 -5.59
CA ASN A 68 7.68 -1.87 -5.48
C ASN A 68 8.66 -1.98 -6.66
N GLU A 69 9.87 -2.44 -6.39
CA GLU A 69 10.93 -2.69 -7.37
C GLU A 69 10.49 -3.57 -8.55
N ILE A 70 9.67 -4.60 -8.30
CA ILE A 70 9.14 -5.50 -9.33
C ILE A 70 8.17 -4.73 -10.23
N ALA A 71 7.28 -3.93 -9.63
CA ALA A 71 6.31 -3.13 -10.38
C ALA A 71 7.00 -2.09 -11.25
N VAL A 72 8.00 -1.40 -10.69
CA VAL A 72 8.82 -0.42 -11.42
C VAL A 72 9.57 -1.08 -12.57
N ALA A 73 10.18 -2.25 -12.35
CA ALA A 73 10.90 -2.98 -13.39
C ALA A 73 9.96 -3.42 -14.53
N MET A 74 8.77 -3.93 -14.20
CA MET A 74 7.78 -4.33 -15.19
C MET A 74 7.18 -3.12 -15.94
N LEU A 75 6.87 -2.02 -15.25
CA LEU A 75 6.41 -0.79 -15.88
C LEU A 75 7.46 -0.23 -16.83
N PHE A 76 8.74 -0.23 -16.41
CA PHE A 76 9.85 0.19 -17.25
C PHE A 76 9.97 -0.70 -18.50
N ALA A 77 9.83 -2.01 -18.35
CA ALA A 77 9.95 -2.97 -19.45
C ALA A 77 8.80 -2.88 -20.47
N LEU A 78 7.57 -2.66 -20.01
CA LEU A 78 6.37 -2.70 -20.87
C LEU A 78 5.97 -1.31 -21.39
N PHE A 79 6.11 -0.26 -20.58
CA PHE A 79 5.61 1.08 -20.87
C PHE A 79 6.71 2.14 -20.99
N GLY A 80 7.96 1.74 -20.77
CA GLY A 80 9.12 2.61 -20.87
C GLY A 80 9.39 3.46 -19.62
N TRP A 81 10.51 4.17 -19.67
CA TRP A 81 11.05 4.90 -18.52
C TRP A 81 10.20 6.09 -18.08
N GLN A 82 9.49 6.73 -19.02
CA GLN A 82 8.67 7.92 -18.75
C GLN A 82 7.52 7.59 -17.79
N ILE A 83 6.80 6.49 -18.06
CA ILE A 83 5.67 6.05 -17.24
C ILE A 83 6.16 5.51 -15.89
N ALA A 84 7.26 4.74 -15.88
CA ALA A 84 7.86 4.25 -14.64
C ALA A 84 8.30 5.40 -13.70
N LEU A 85 8.95 6.43 -14.25
CA LEU A 85 9.38 7.60 -13.47
C LEU A 85 8.17 8.38 -12.93
N LEU A 86 7.17 8.63 -13.77
CA LEU A 86 5.93 9.30 -13.37
C LEU A 86 5.25 8.53 -12.22
N TYR A 87 5.17 7.21 -12.31
CA TYR A 87 4.59 6.35 -11.28
C TYR A 87 5.33 6.44 -9.95
N ILE A 88 6.66 6.38 -9.95
CA ILE A 88 7.47 6.49 -8.72
C ILE A 88 7.26 7.87 -8.08
N VAL A 89 7.34 8.93 -8.88
CA VAL A 89 7.22 10.30 -8.39
C VAL A 89 5.81 10.56 -7.85
N SER A 90 4.77 10.16 -8.58
CA SER A 90 3.38 10.33 -8.12
C SER A 90 3.11 9.51 -6.86
N GLY A 91 3.53 8.23 -6.82
CA GLY A 91 3.38 7.39 -5.63
C GLY A 91 4.05 7.99 -4.39
N LEU A 92 5.25 8.57 -4.55
CA LEU A 92 5.99 9.18 -3.45
C LEU A 92 5.28 10.43 -2.95
N ILE A 93 4.82 11.29 -3.88
CA ILE A 93 4.06 12.50 -3.56
C ILE A 93 2.78 12.12 -2.81
N ILE A 94 2.03 11.13 -3.30
CA ILE A 94 0.79 10.67 -2.66
C ILE A 94 1.07 10.19 -1.24
N ALA A 95 2.08 9.34 -1.05
CA ALA A 95 2.43 8.82 0.27
C ALA A 95 2.81 9.94 1.25
N ILE A 96 3.62 10.91 0.82
CA ILE A 96 4.06 12.04 1.66
C ILE A 96 2.87 12.95 1.98
N VAL A 97 2.12 13.39 0.96
CA VAL A 97 1.01 14.33 1.12
C VAL A 97 -0.10 13.69 1.96
N ALA A 98 -0.46 12.44 1.71
CA ALA A 98 -1.46 11.74 2.49
C ALA A 98 -1.04 11.60 3.97
N GLY A 99 0.23 11.23 4.23
CA GLY A 99 0.74 11.15 5.60
C GLY A 99 0.77 12.49 6.31
N ILE A 100 1.15 13.59 5.63
CA ILE A 100 1.09 14.95 6.19
C ILE A 100 -0.35 15.35 6.52
N ILE A 101 -1.30 15.12 5.61
CA ILE A 101 -2.72 15.44 5.83
C ILE A 101 -3.25 14.66 7.03
N ILE A 102 -3.00 13.36 7.08
CA ILE A 102 -3.45 12.49 8.18
C ILE A 102 -2.81 12.92 9.51
N GLY A 103 -1.53 13.28 9.51
CA GLY A 103 -0.84 13.80 10.71
C GLY A 103 -1.45 15.09 11.22
N ARG A 104 -1.72 16.06 10.34
CA ARG A 104 -2.33 17.36 10.72
C ARG A 104 -3.76 17.27 11.22
N LEU A 105 -4.48 16.19 10.90
CA LEU A 105 -5.82 15.95 11.40
C LEU A 105 -5.85 15.46 12.85
N HIS A 106 -4.69 15.15 13.45
CA HIS A 106 -4.54 14.70 14.84
C HIS A 106 -5.57 13.62 15.22
N LEU A 107 -5.64 12.58 14.38
CA LEU A 107 -6.58 11.47 14.51
C LEU A 107 -6.03 10.32 15.36
N GLU A 108 -5.06 10.57 16.25
CA GLU A 108 -4.44 9.53 17.10
C GLU A 108 -5.48 8.84 17.99
N GLY A 109 -6.51 9.57 18.45
CA GLY A 109 -7.64 9.00 19.21
C GLY A 109 -8.58 8.10 18.40
N GLN A 110 -8.36 7.99 17.08
CA GLN A 110 -9.06 7.06 16.19
C GLN A 110 -8.29 5.77 15.94
N VAL A 111 -7.14 5.55 16.59
CA VAL A 111 -6.52 4.23 16.69
C VAL A 111 -7.25 3.41 17.76
N GLU A 112 -7.40 2.10 17.54
CA GLU A 112 -8.06 1.21 18.50
C GLU A 112 -7.25 1.05 19.78
N ASP A 113 -7.91 0.99 20.94
CA ASP A 113 -7.24 1.07 22.25
C ASP A 113 -6.30 -0.11 22.54
N PHE A 114 -6.56 -1.28 21.93
CA PHE A 114 -5.70 -2.45 22.10
C PHE A 114 -4.34 -2.28 21.42
N VAL A 115 -4.24 -1.43 20.38
CA VAL A 115 -2.97 -1.14 19.68
C VAL A 115 -2.01 -0.43 20.63
N TRP A 116 -2.52 0.44 21.49
CA TRP A 116 -1.74 1.12 22.52
C TRP A 116 -1.39 0.21 23.71
N LYS A 117 -2.17 -0.84 23.94
CA LYS A 117 -2.04 -1.77 25.07
C LYS A 117 -1.28 -3.04 24.73
N CYS A 118 -1.07 -3.34 23.45
CA CYS A 118 -0.17 -4.40 23.03
C CYS A 118 1.23 -4.01 23.52
N LYS A 119 1.70 -4.70 24.57
CA LYS A 119 3.11 -4.69 24.93
C LYS A 119 3.83 -5.69 24.03
N MET A 120 3.93 -5.40 22.72
CA MET A 120 4.85 -6.16 21.86
C MET A 120 6.33 -5.92 22.27
N TYR A 121 6.54 -4.96 23.19
CA TYR A 121 7.78 -4.49 23.80
C TYR A 121 8.51 -5.50 24.71
N GLU A 122 7.85 -6.48 25.34
CA GLU A 122 8.53 -7.37 26.31
C GLU A 122 9.36 -8.49 25.67
N ALA A 123 9.29 -8.68 24.34
CA ALA A 123 10.10 -9.68 23.64
C ALA A 123 11.44 -9.15 23.10
N ALA A 124 11.71 -7.84 23.18
CA ALA A 124 12.86 -7.22 22.52
C ALA A 124 14.15 -7.17 23.36
N ASP A 125 14.11 -7.52 24.65
CA ASP A 125 15.22 -7.32 25.59
C ASP A 125 15.84 -8.62 26.14
N LYS A 126 15.54 -9.78 25.53
CA LYS A 126 16.37 -10.97 25.78
C LYS A 126 17.58 -10.95 24.84
N PRO A 127 18.82 -11.01 25.35
CA PRO A 127 19.99 -11.18 24.49
C PRO A 127 19.90 -12.54 23.80
N MET A 128 19.38 -12.56 22.57
CA MET A 128 19.26 -13.77 21.77
C MET A 128 20.59 -14.07 21.08
N THR A 129 21.12 -15.26 21.32
CA THR A 129 22.31 -15.80 20.64
C THR A 129 22.06 -15.95 19.14
N GLY A 130 23.10 -15.91 18.30
CA GLY A 130 22.96 -16.01 16.83
C GLY A 130 22.16 -17.24 16.36
N LYS A 131 22.25 -18.36 17.08
CA LYS A 131 21.49 -19.59 16.83
C LYS A 131 20.01 -19.46 17.22
N ASP A 132 19.71 -18.81 18.34
CA ASP A 132 18.33 -18.57 18.79
C ASP A 132 17.59 -17.63 17.85
N ARG A 133 18.29 -16.66 17.24
CA ARG A 133 17.71 -15.75 16.24
C ARG A 133 17.32 -16.46 14.94
N ILE A 134 18.13 -17.42 14.50
CA ILE A 134 17.86 -18.20 13.29
C ILE A 134 16.69 -19.16 13.56
N ASN A 135 16.72 -19.88 14.69
CA ASN A 135 15.65 -20.82 15.04
C ASN A 135 14.31 -20.10 15.25
N PHE A 136 14.31 -18.94 15.91
CA PHE A 136 13.13 -18.10 16.06
C PHE A 136 12.63 -17.57 14.71
N GLY A 137 13.53 -17.07 13.86
CA GLY A 137 13.17 -16.61 12.52
C GLY A 137 12.52 -17.69 11.66
N ILE A 138 13.04 -18.93 11.71
CA ILE A 138 12.51 -20.08 10.96
C ILE A 138 11.17 -20.55 11.55
N SER A 139 11.04 -20.65 12.88
CA SER A 139 9.78 -21.10 13.51
C SER A 139 8.66 -20.10 13.28
N GLU A 140 8.95 -18.81 13.43
CA GLU A 140 7.98 -17.73 13.25
C GLU A 140 7.52 -17.68 11.78
N SER A 141 8.47 -17.67 10.83
CA SER A 141 8.17 -17.64 9.39
C SER A 141 7.35 -18.86 8.98
N ARG A 142 7.69 -20.06 9.45
CA ARG A 142 6.95 -21.28 9.16
C ARG A 142 5.52 -21.21 9.71
N SER A 143 5.34 -20.70 10.93
CA SER A 143 4.02 -20.59 11.55
C SER A 143 3.11 -19.56 10.84
N ILE A 144 3.68 -18.45 10.39
CA ILE A 144 2.96 -17.41 9.66
C ILE A 144 2.60 -17.93 8.27
N THR A 145 3.57 -18.48 7.55
CA THR A 145 3.34 -19.08 6.22
C THR A 145 2.24 -20.12 6.29
N LEU A 146 2.29 -21.07 7.24
CA LEU A 146 1.25 -22.11 7.35
C LEU A 146 -0.14 -21.57 7.71
N LYS A 147 -0.23 -20.48 8.48
CA LYS A 147 -1.51 -19.83 8.80
C LYS A 147 -2.06 -19.04 7.62
N VAL A 148 -1.21 -18.40 6.83
CA VAL A 148 -1.60 -17.52 5.72
C VAL A 148 -1.81 -18.31 4.42
N LEU A 149 -1.10 -19.43 4.25
CA LEU A 149 -1.18 -20.32 3.07
C LEU A 149 -2.62 -20.73 2.69
N PRO A 150 -3.50 -21.19 3.59
CA PRO A 150 -4.86 -21.55 3.19
C PRO A 150 -5.64 -20.35 2.63
N TYR A 151 -5.46 -19.16 3.20
CA TYR A 151 -6.08 -17.94 2.69
C TYR A 151 -5.49 -17.51 1.34
N ILE A 152 -4.18 -17.65 1.14
CA ILE A 152 -3.52 -17.41 -0.15
C ILE A 152 -4.06 -18.37 -1.21
N ILE A 153 -4.17 -19.66 -0.90
CA ILE A 153 -4.69 -20.66 -1.85
C ILE A 153 -6.14 -20.36 -2.23
N ILE A 154 -6.98 -20.01 -1.25
CA ILE A 154 -8.36 -19.59 -1.50
C ILE A 154 -8.40 -18.32 -2.34
N GLY A 155 -7.55 -17.33 -2.04
CA GLY A 155 -7.45 -16.08 -2.81
C GLY A 155 -6.99 -16.31 -4.25
N ILE A 156 -6.01 -17.19 -4.48
CA ILE A 156 -5.54 -17.57 -5.82
C ILE A 156 -6.62 -18.36 -6.57
N ALA A 157 -7.34 -19.26 -5.91
CA ALA A 157 -8.42 -20.02 -6.52
C ALA A 157 -9.59 -19.11 -6.93
N ILE A 158 -10.01 -18.21 -6.04
CA ILE A 158 -11.05 -17.21 -6.33
C ILE A 158 -10.56 -16.25 -7.43
N GLY A 159 -9.31 -15.77 -7.34
CA GLY A 159 -8.69 -14.90 -8.33
C GLY A 159 -8.62 -15.55 -9.71
N ALA A 160 -8.25 -16.83 -9.80
CA ALA A 160 -8.21 -17.59 -11.05
C ALA A 160 -9.62 -17.76 -11.65
N VAL A 161 -10.65 -17.97 -10.82
CA VAL A 161 -12.05 -18.05 -11.27
C VAL A 161 -12.56 -16.68 -11.74
N ILE A 162 -12.24 -15.60 -11.03
CA ILE A 162 -12.62 -14.23 -11.40
C ILE A 162 -11.88 -13.78 -12.67
N HIS A 163 -10.60 -14.09 -12.81
CA HIS A 163 -9.83 -13.83 -14.03
C HIS A 163 -10.37 -14.57 -15.25
N GLY A 164 -11.04 -15.70 -15.05
CA GLY A 164 -11.77 -16.40 -16.11
C GLY A 164 -13.07 -15.71 -16.54
N TYR A 165 -13.57 -14.70 -15.81
CA TYR A 165 -14.90 -14.10 -16.01
C TYR A 165 -14.95 -12.55 -16.01
N ALA A 166 -13.87 -11.86 -15.63
CA ALA A 166 -13.83 -10.41 -15.56
C ALA A 166 -13.63 -9.80 -16.98
N PRO A 167 -14.64 -9.11 -17.56
CA PRO A 167 -14.57 -8.67 -18.93
C PRO A 167 -13.74 -7.40 -18.97
N ALA A 168 -12.53 -7.47 -19.53
CA ALA A 168 -11.81 -6.28 -19.95
C ALA A 168 -12.70 -5.36 -20.82
N ASP A 169 -13.66 -5.94 -21.54
CA ASP A 169 -14.66 -5.21 -22.35
C ASP A 169 -15.68 -4.41 -21.52
N PHE A 170 -16.03 -4.85 -20.30
CA PHE A 170 -16.94 -4.12 -19.41
C PHE A 170 -16.26 -2.89 -18.81
N LEU A 171 -14.98 -3.04 -18.43
CA LEU A 171 -14.16 -1.92 -17.96
C LEU A 171 -13.94 -0.87 -19.04
N VAL A 172 -13.68 -1.28 -20.27
CA VAL A 172 -13.48 -0.36 -21.41
C VAL A 172 -14.78 0.33 -21.81
N ASN A 173 -15.94 -0.31 -21.72
CA ASN A 173 -17.22 0.35 -22.02
C ASN A 173 -17.63 1.42 -20.99
N ILE A 174 -17.28 1.23 -19.72
CA ILE A 174 -17.64 2.17 -18.64
C ILE A 174 -16.58 3.27 -18.44
N ALA A 175 -15.30 2.92 -18.58
CA ALA A 175 -14.15 3.80 -18.36
C ALA A 175 -13.35 4.10 -19.64
N GLY A 176 -13.98 3.96 -20.80
CA GLY A 176 -13.39 4.18 -22.12
C GLY A 176 -13.09 5.64 -22.46
N PRO A 177 -12.45 5.87 -23.63
CA PRO A 177 -11.99 7.19 -24.04
C PRO A 177 -13.17 8.16 -24.24
N GLY A 178 -13.07 9.35 -23.62
CA GLY A 178 -14.06 10.43 -23.73
C GLY A 178 -15.02 10.60 -22.54
N ASN A 179 -15.03 9.68 -21.56
CA ASN A 179 -15.80 9.87 -20.33
C ASN A 179 -14.98 10.65 -19.29
N PRO A 180 -15.36 11.90 -18.91
CA PRO A 180 -14.64 12.66 -17.91
C PRO A 180 -14.67 11.99 -16.53
N LEU A 181 -15.62 11.09 -16.25
CA LEU A 181 -15.69 10.31 -15.02
C LEU A 181 -14.98 8.94 -15.10
N ALA A 182 -14.28 8.64 -16.21
CA ALA A 182 -13.59 7.36 -16.39
C ALA A 182 -12.61 7.07 -15.24
N VAL A 183 -11.83 8.08 -14.83
CA VAL A 183 -10.82 7.93 -13.76
C VAL A 183 -11.44 7.57 -12.40
N PRO A 184 -12.36 8.36 -11.82
CA PRO A 184 -12.95 8.02 -10.52
C PRO A 184 -13.74 6.71 -10.57
N ILE A 185 -14.41 6.40 -11.68
CA ILE A 185 -15.11 5.12 -11.84
C ILE A 185 -14.11 3.96 -11.83
N ALA A 186 -12.99 4.09 -12.56
CA ALA A 186 -11.94 3.09 -12.56
C ALA A 186 -11.36 2.89 -11.15
N VAL A 187 -11.09 3.96 -10.40
CA VAL A 187 -10.66 3.87 -9.00
C VAL A 187 -11.69 3.11 -8.15
N LEU A 188 -12.99 3.41 -8.26
CA LEU A 188 -14.05 2.70 -7.52
C LEU A 188 -14.15 1.22 -7.87
N ILE A 189 -14.01 0.86 -9.16
CA ILE A 189 -14.02 -0.53 -9.60
C ILE A 189 -12.76 -1.28 -9.10
N GLY A 190 -11.67 -0.56 -8.86
CA GLY A 190 -10.46 -1.12 -8.26
C GLY A 190 -10.64 -1.54 -6.79
N VAL A 191 -11.49 -0.88 -6.03
CA VAL A 191 -11.64 -1.08 -4.57
C VAL A 191 -12.01 -2.54 -4.19
N PRO A 192 -12.98 -3.22 -4.84
CA PRO A 192 -13.32 -4.60 -4.49
C PRO A 192 -12.26 -5.61 -4.94
N LEU A 193 -11.40 -5.23 -5.88
CA LEU A 193 -10.41 -6.13 -6.47
C LEU A 193 -9.20 -6.24 -5.55
N TYR A 194 -8.73 -7.46 -5.36
CA TYR A 194 -7.50 -7.74 -4.63
C TYR A 194 -6.47 -8.32 -5.59
N SER A 195 -5.37 -7.61 -5.77
CA SER A 195 -4.23 -8.08 -6.55
C SER A 195 -2.94 -7.41 -6.09
N ASN A 196 -1.81 -7.96 -6.51
CA ASN A 196 -0.51 -7.34 -6.33
C ASN A 196 -0.16 -6.47 -7.54
N ALA A 197 0.80 -5.56 -7.37
CA ALA A 197 1.22 -4.66 -8.43
C ALA A 197 1.68 -5.41 -9.70
N ALA A 198 2.47 -6.47 -9.55
CA ALA A 198 2.96 -7.27 -10.67
C ALA A 198 1.82 -7.91 -11.50
N GLY A 199 0.75 -8.37 -10.86
CA GLY A 199 -0.41 -8.96 -11.54
C GLY A 199 -1.30 -7.93 -12.24
N MET A 200 -1.28 -6.67 -11.79
CA MET A 200 -2.08 -5.60 -12.40
C MET A 200 -1.44 -5.00 -13.65
N ILE A 201 -0.12 -5.06 -13.81
CA ILE A 201 0.57 -4.45 -14.95
C ILE A 201 0.15 -5.09 -16.29
N PRO A 202 0.11 -6.44 -16.45
CA PRO A 202 -0.40 -7.06 -17.68
C PRO A 202 -1.87 -6.74 -17.96
N ILE A 203 -2.69 -6.59 -16.92
CA ILE A 203 -4.10 -6.20 -17.08
C ILE A 203 -4.18 -4.77 -17.62
N MET A 204 -3.37 -3.87 -17.05
CA MET A 204 -3.25 -2.49 -17.50
C MET A 204 -2.81 -2.43 -18.97
N GLU A 205 -1.86 -3.26 -19.39
CA GLU A 205 -1.42 -3.39 -20.78
C GLU A 205 -2.58 -3.80 -21.71
N VAL A 206 -3.35 -4.80 -21.33
CA VAL A 206 -4.52 -5.23 -22.11
C VAL A 206 -5.60 -4.14 -22.16
N LEU A 207 -5.87 -3.45 -21.05
CA LEU A 207 -6.87 -2.38 -21.00
C LEU A 207 -6.48 -1.18 -21.85
N THR A 208 -5.20 -0.79 -21.80
CA THR A 208 -4.67 0.31 -22.62
C THR A 208 -4.63 -0.06 -24.10
N ALA A 209 -4.26 -1.31 -24.44
CA ALA A 209 -4.36 -1.82 -25.81
C ALA A 209 -5.80 -1.84 -26.34
N LYS A 210 -6.81 -2.02 -25.46
CA LYS A 210 -8.24 -1.91 -25.80
C LYS A 210 -8.76 -0.46 -25.82
N GLY A 211 -7.90 0.54 -25.64
CA GLY A 211 -8.24 1.96 -25.78
C GLY A 211 -8.54 2.69 -24.47
N MET A 212 -8.35 2.09 -23.30
CA MET A 212 -8.39 2.81 -22.04
C MET A 212 -7.21 3.80 -21.95
N ALA A 213 -7.48 5.04 -21.54
CA ALA A 213 -6.43 6.03 -21.35
C ALA A 213 -5.40 5.55 -20.30
N MET A 214 -4.11 5.80 -20.56
CA MET A 214 -3.02 5.29 -19.73
C MET A 214 -3.11 5.74 -18.27
N GLY A 215 -3.47 7.00 -18.02
CA GLY A 215 -3.66 7.52 -16.66
C GLY A 215 -4.86 6.91 -15.95
N THR A 216 -5.94 6.61 -16.66
CA THR A 216 -7.09 5.86 -16.11
C THR A 216 -6.68 4.45 -15.69
N ALA A 217 -5.90 3.76 -16.53
CA ALA A 217 -5.43 2.41 -16.26
C ALA A 217 -4.42 2.38 -15.08
N LEU A 218 -3.56 3.39 -14.96
CA LEU A 218 -2.66 3.55 -13.81
C LEU A 218 -3.42 3.88 -12.53
N ALA A 219 -4.42 4.76 -12.57
CA ALA A 219 -5.26 5.06 -11.40
C ALA A 219 -6.05 3.84 -10.93
N PHE A 220 -6.54 3.02 -11.86
CA PHE A 220 -7.15 1.72 -11.56
C PHE A 220 -6.18 0.79 -10.83
N MET A 221 -4.98 0.60 -11.39
CA MET A 221 -3.92 -0.20 -10.77
C MET A 221 -3.57 0.29 -9.36
N MET A 222 -3.37 1.60 -9.18
CA MET A 222 -3.07 2.19 -7.87
C MET A 222 -4.19 1.98 -6.86
N SER A 223 -5.46 2.05 -7.29
CA SER A 223 -6.62 1.76 -6.44
C SER A 223 -6.65 0.29 -5.98
N VAL A 224 -6.40 -0.64 -6.89
CA VAL A 224 -6.37 -2.08 -6.58
C VAL A 224 -5.27 -2.40 -5.57
N ILE A 225 -4.17 -1.63 -5.59
CA ILE A 225 -3.03 -1.85 -4.69
C ILE A 225 -3.24 -1.17 -3.33
N GLY A 226 -3.73 0.08 -3.30
CA GLY A 226 -3.75 0.91 -2.08
C GLY A 226 -5.14 1.20 -1.47
N LEU A 227 -6.22 0.80 -2.13
CA LEU A 227 -7.60 0.97 -1.66
C LEU A 227 -8.40 -0.33 -1.64
N SER A 228 -7.72 -1.47 -1.72
CA SER A 228 -8.39 -2.77 -1.81
C SER A 228 -9.25 -3.09 -0.58
N LEU A 229 -10.34 -3.80 -0.79
CA LEU A 229 -11.24 -4.24 0.27
C LEU A 229 -10.53 -5.05 1.38
N PRO A 230 -9.62 -6.00 1.07
CA PRO A 230 -8.87 -6.69 2.12
C PRO A 230 -8.00 -5.76 2.96
N GLU A 231 -7.36 -4.77 2.34
CA GLU A 231 -6.57 -3.77 3.07
C GLU A 231 -7.45 -2.96 4.01
N MET A 232 -8.64 -2.53 3.55
CA MET A 232 -9.61 -1.81 4.38
C MET A 232 -10.11 -2.66 5.56
N ILE A 233 -10.39 -3.95 5.36
CA ILE A 233 -10.80 -4.87 6.43
C ILE A 233 -9.67 -5.06 7.45
N ILE A 234 -8.44 -5.25 6.98
CA ILE A 234 -7.26 -5.46 7.81
C ILE A 234 -6.98 -4.19 8.63
N LEU A 235 -6.99 -3.03 8.00
CA LEU A 235 -6.74 -1.75 8.64
C LEU A 235 -7.86 -1.38 9.63
N ARG A 236 -9.13 -1.69 9.32
CA ARG A 236 -10.27 -1.50 10.24
C ARG A 236 -10.09 -2.23 11.59
N LYS A 237 -9.28 -3.29 11.63
CA LYS A 237 -8.98 -3.98 12.90
C LYS A 237 -8.13 -3.13 13.84
N VAL A 238 -7.31 -2.21 13.34
CA VAL A 238 -6.38 -1.39 14.15
C VAL A 238 -6.77 0.08 14.24
N ILE A 239 -7.62 0.57 13.33
CA ILE A 239 -8.15 1.94 13.35
C ILE A 239 -9.67 1.97 13.28
N LYS A 240 -10.27 3.01 13.87
CA LYS A 240 -11.70 3.29 13.85
C LYS A 240 -12.16 3.72 12.45
N PHE A 241 -13.45 3.54 12.18
CA PHE A 241 -14.05 3.84 10.87
C PHE A 241 -13.79 5.26 10.38
N LYS A 242 -13.72 6.26 11.28
CA LYS A 242 -13.46 7.65 10.92
C LYS A 242 -12.08 7.84 10.27
N LEU A 243 -11.02 7.29 10.87
CA LEU A 243 -9.66 7.38 10.31
C LEU A 243 -9.54 6.56 9.03
N LEU A 244 -10.22 5.41 8.98
CA LEU A 244 -10.29 4.58 7.78
C LEU A 244 -10.95 5.31 6.60
N ALA A 245 -12.07 6.01 6.84
CA ALA A 245 -12.77 6.78 5.82
C ALA A 245 -11.94 7.99 5.34
N VAL A 246 -11.22 8.66 6.24
CA VAL A 246 -10.30 9.75 5.89
C VAL A 246 -9.17 9.23 5.00
N PHE A 247 -8.52 8.13 5.42
CA PHE A 247 -7.47 7.48 4.65
C PHE A 247 -7.95 7.12 3.24
N ALA A 248 -9.11 6.43 3.14
CA ALA A 248 -9.65 6.02 1.86
C ALA A 248 -10.05 7.20 0.97
N GLY A 249 -10.65 8.25 1.56
CA GLY A 249 -11.00 9.47 0.84
C GLY A 249 -9.79 10.20 0.27
N ILE A 250 -8.71 10.30 1.05
CA ILE A 250 -7.46 10.94 0.59
C ILE A 250 -6.86 10.17 -0.59
N LEU A 251 -6.77 8.84 -0.49
CA LEU A 251 -6.24 8.02 -1.58
C LEU A 251 -7.14 8.07 -2.81
N PHE A 252 -8.46 8.03 -2.64
CA PHE A 252 -9.42 8.12 -3.73
C PHE A 252 -9.22 9.41 -4.53
N ILE A 253 -9.13 10.55 -3.83
CA ILE A 253 -8.88 11.86 -4.44
C ILE A 253 -7.49 11.87 -5.10
N SER A 254 -6.47 11.35 -4.42
CA SER A 254 -5.09 11.34 -4.90
C SER A 254 -4.90 10.52 -6.19
N PHE A 255 -5.48 9.33 -6.25
CA PHE A 255 -5.44 8.46 -7.43
C PHE A 255 -6.25 9.06 -8.58
N THR A 256 -7.40 9.67 -8.27
CA THR A 256 -8.20 10.37 -9.28
C THR A 256 -7.46 11.56 -9.88
N LEU A 257 -6.86 12.41 -9.05
CA LEU A 257 -6.06 13.54 -9.52
C LEU A 257 -4.85 13.09 -10.34
N THR A 258 -4.17 12.03 -9.90
CA THR A 258 -3.01 11.48 -10.61
C THR A 258 -3.40 10.87 -11.95
N GLY A 259 -4.54 10.17 -12.02
CA GLY A 259 -5.06 9.63 -13.27
C GLY A 259 -5.38 10.72 -14.30
N TYR A 260 -6.04 11.81 -13.86
CA TYR A 260 -6.26 12.96 -14.75
C TYR A 260 -4.97 13.64 -15.16
N LEU A 261 -4.04 13.86 -14.22
CA LEU A 261 -2.73 14.42 -14.52
C LEU A 261 -2.00 13.59 -15.57
N PHE A 262 -2.06 12.26 -15.46
CA PHE A 262 -1.38 11.36 -16.38
C PHE A 262 -2.06 11.33 -17.76
N ASN A 263 -3.40 11.36 -17.82
CA ASN A 263 -4.12 11.51 -19.10
C ASN A 263 -3.75 12.84 -19.78
N MET A 264 -3.58 13.94 -19.02
CA MET A 264 -3.15 15.22 -19.60
C MET A 264 -1.71 15.18 -20.15
N ILE A 265 -0.82 14.42 -19.51
CA ILE A 265 0.60 14.33 -19.90
C ILE A 265 0.81 13.33 -21.05
N LEU A 266 0.08 12.22 -21.05
CA LEU A 266 0.31 11.07 -21.93
C LEU A 266 -0.64 11.01 -23.14
N GLY A 267 -1.69 11.83 -23.18
CA GLY A 267 -2.68 11.89 -24.27
C GLY A 267 -3.72 10.79 -24.18
#